data_AF-A0A950I364-F1
#
_entry.id   AF-A0A950I364-F1
#
_cell.length_a   1.000
_cell.length_b   1.000
_cell.length_c   1.000
_cell.angle_alpha   90.00
_cell.angle_beta   90.00
_cell.angle_gamma   90.00
#
_symmetry.space_group_name_H-M   'P 1'
#
loop_
_entity.id
_entity.type
_entity.pdbx_description
1 polymer ?
#
loop_
_entity_poly.entity_id
_entity_poly.type
_entity_poly.pdbx_seq_one_letter_code
_entity_poly.pdbx_strand_id
1 'polypeptide(L)'
;MSEMVMSLRTLRYLALSLMLAFPFIAQADEASRDVDLVCHAAENLALVRFLTSHDANPTYPRLPQALDLGLSASKGFGRTDCTLANGTKIRVRGGRQQALPYGVGGGNPPEFFSLWINKRKVISRKIWKPGYEESFKDLPIYDGVLITTNSITICASAEGKPQQCTSQPLDSIGKPIDRVEYAAHTGKATSGHISVTGKGAANQRFCEAYLGLVKPEFDNPHFGQQTPLDIGLETFTDQTEVANARTYSGLIELSPGVTQRLMVWDADNHYFDGTVIALTPPAMTMQEIVAAYPIHDIEDWHKRGVPRITLISGGQKQLYPDLSPRYVHLVPQRINGALYIFAYPANEEKHPTAVLIKPLAAGGFVTLCAFNRTEPHY
;
A
#
# COMPACT_ATOMS: atom_id res chain seq x y z
N MET A 1 57.56 0.77 16.57
CA MET A 1 56.36 0.76 15.72
C MET A 1 55.68 -0.58 15.93
N SER A 2 54.65 -0.63 16.77
CA SER A 2 53.90 -1.87 17.03
C SER A 2 52.77 -1.97 16.01
N GLU A 3 52.84 -2.97 15.16
CA GLU A 3 51.74 -3.35 14.28
C GLU A 3 50.58 -3.88 15.12
N MET A 4 49.47 -3.14 15.18
CA MET A 4 48.22 -3.66 15.73
C MET A 4 47.65 -4.68 14.75
N VAL A 5 47.95 -5.96 14.99
CA VAL A 5 47.29 -7.07 14.31
C VAL A 5 45.88 -7.20 14.90
N MET A 6 44.90 -6.62 14.21
CA MET A 6 43.50 -6.71 14.61
C MET A 6 43.01 -8.16 14.42
N SER A 7 42.48 -8.78 15.46
CA SER A 7 42.09 -10.19 15.39
C SER A 7 40.95 -10.40 14.39
N LEU A 8 40.94 -11.56 13.72
CA LEU A 8 39.91 -11.96 12.77
C LEU A 8 38.49 -11.91 13.38
N ARG A 9 38.37 -12.08 14.70
CA ARG A 9 37.08 -11.96 15.42
C ARG A 9 36.62 -10.51 15.46
N THR A 10 37.52 -9.57 15.72
CA THR A 10 37.23 -8.14 15.77
C THR A 10 36.79 -7.62 14.38
N LEU A 11 37.42 -8.11 13.31
CA LEU A 11 37.04 -7.77 11.94
C LEU A 11 35.64 -8.30 11.58
N ARG A 12 35.27 -9.50 12.04
CA ARG A 12 33.92 -10.07 11.84
C ARG A 12 32.84 -9.27 12.58
N TYR A 13 33.10 -8.87 13.83
CA TYR A 13 32.15 -8.01 14.55
C TYR A 13 32.01 -6.64 13.90
N LEU A 14 33.10 -6.03 13.41
CA LEU A 14 33.02 -4.75 12.71
C LEU A 14 32.21 -4.85 11.41
N ALA A 15 32.40 -5.92 10.62
CA ALA A 15 31.65 -6.14 9.38
C ALA A 15 30.17 -6.42 9.63
N LEU A 16 29.83 -7.19 10.67
CA LEU A 16 28.44 -7.46 11.06
C LEU A 16 27.76 -6.21 11.63
N SER A 17 28.49 -5.38 12.38
CA SER A 17 28.01 -4.08 12.89
C SER A 17 27.72 -3.11 11.76
N LEU A 18 28.56 -3.08 10.71
CA LEU A 18 28.33 -2.24 9.53
C LEU A 18 27.09 -2.67 8.76
N MET A 19 26.87 -3.98 8.59
CA MET A 19 25.68 -4.54 7.92
C MET A 19 24.37 -4.24 8.69
N LEU A 20 24.43 -4.21 10.02
CA LEU A 20 23.27 -3.87 10.88
C LEU A 20 23.04 -2.35 11.02
N ALA A 21 24.04 -1.52 10.68
CA ALA A 21 23.95 -0.06 10.75
C ALA A 21 23.39 0.59 9.48
N PHE A 22 23.19 -0.18 8.40
CA PHE A 22 22.41 0.25 7.25
C PHE A 22 21.01 -0.34 7.40
N PRO A 23 20.05 0.35 8.04
CA PRO A 23 18.67 0.01 7.82
C PRO A 23 18.44 0.18 6.31
N PHE A 24 18.23 -0.93 5.60
CA PHE A 24 17.51 -0.89 4.35
C PHE A 24 16.11 -0.40 4.72
N ILE A 25 15.95 0.92 4.80
CA ILE A 25 14.64 1.55 4.95
C ILE A 25 13.85 1.01 3.76
N ALA A 26 12.77 0.29 4.06
CA ALA A 26 11.89 -0.27 3.06
C ALA A 26 11.52 0.82 2.04
N GLN A 27 11.88 0.59 0.77
CA GLN A 27 11.65 1.50 -0.36
C GLN A 27 10.16 1.66 -0.74
N ALA A 28 9.22 1.18 0.09
CA ALA A 28 7.79 1.37 -0.12
C ALA A 28 7.36 2.85 0.03
N ASP A 29 8.12 3.62 0.81
CA ASP A 29 7.93 5.07 1.01
C ASP A 29 8.93 5.92 0.19
N GLU A 30 9.52 5.38 -0.89
CA GLU A 30 10.36 6.19 -1.75
C GLU A 30 9.51 7.33 -2.33
N ALA A 31 9.66 8.53 -1.74
CA ALA A 31 9.06 9.76 -2.23
C ALA A 31 9.39 9.84 -3.72
N SER A 32 8.39 9.53 -4.53
CA SER A 32 8.64 9.27 -5.93
C SER A 32 9.12 10.59 -6.53
N ARG A 33 10.32 10.59 -7.11
CA ARG A 33 10.95 11.80 -7.67
C ARG A 33 10.33 12.19 -9.01
N ASP A 34 9.14 11.67 -9.28
CA ASP A 34 8.46 11.74 -10.56
C ASP A 34 7.74 13.07 -10.74
N VAL A 35 7.68 13.88 -9.68
CA VAL A 35 7.11 15.22 -9.69
C VAL A 35 8.16 16.23 -9.25
N ASP A 36 8.26 17.33 -10.00
CA ASP A 36 9.19 18.42 -9.73
C ASP A 36 8.49 19.78 -9.88
N LEU A 37 8.77 20.70 -8.96
CA LEU A 37 8.19 22.04 -8.92
C LEU A 37 9.25 23.08 -9.29
N VAL A 38 9.00 23.83 -10.35
CA VAL A 38 9.89 24.89 -10.84
C VAL A 38 9.15 26.21 -10.82
N CYS A 39 9.78 27.27 -10.33
CA CYS A 39 9.10 28.56 -10.15
C CYS A 39 9.91 29.70 -10.74
N HIS A 40 9.22 30.59 -11.46
CA HIS A 40 9.70 31.89 -11.88
C HIS A 40 9.14 32.94 -10.92
N ALA A 41 9.80 33.14 -9.79
CA ALA A 41 9.26 33.96 -8.69
C ALA A 41 8.85 35.37 -9.14
N ALA A 42 9.68 36.03 -9.95
CA ALA A 42 9.44 37.39 -10.45
C ALA A 42 8.16 37.52 -11.31
N GLU A 43 7.76 36.45 -12.01
CA GLU A 43 6.59 36.44 -12.89
C GLU A 43 5.37 35.83 -12.21
N ASN A 44 5.48 35.49 -10.90
CA ASN A 44 4.46 34.78 -10.15
C ASN A 44 3.92 33.53 -10.88
N LEU A 45 4.85 32.78 -11.48
CA LEU A 45 4.57 31.61 -12.27
C LEU A 45 5.27 30.38 -11.67
N ALA A 46 4.56 29.26 -11.59
CA ALA A 46 5.13 27.97 -11.25
C ALA A 46 4.67 26.88 -12.22
N LEU A 47 5.47 25.84 -12.33
CA LEU A 47 5.22 24.66 -13.13
C LEU A 47 5.48 23.42 -12.28
N VAL A 48 4.45 22.60 -12.09
CA VAL A 48 4.61 21.19 -11.73
C VAL A 48 4.87 20.42 -13.02
N ARG A 49 5.96 19.68 -13.07
CA ARG A 49 6.30 18.84 -14.23
C ARG A 49 6.51 17.39 -13.80
N PHE A 50 6.20 16.50 -14.73
CA PHE A 50 6.17 15.06 -14.48
C PHE A 50 7.29 14.36 -15.26
N LEU A 51 7.96 13.43 -14.59
CA LEU A 51 9.09 12.70 -15.13
C LEU A 51 8.62 11.63 -16.12
N THR A 52 9.18 11.60 -17.32
CA THR A 52 8.79 10.60 -18.35
C THR A 52 9.75 9.43 -18.48
N SER A 53 10.97 9.53 -17.94
CA SER A 53 11.94 8.45 -17.90
C SER A 53 12.70 8.43 -16.57
N HIS A 54 12.94 7.22 -16.05
CA HIS A 54 13.79 6.96 -14.88
C HIS A 54 15.26 6.70 -15.24
N ASP A 55 15.67 7.00 -16.48
CA ASP A 55 17.07 6.94 -16.89
C ASP A 55 17.94 7.93 -16.07
N ALA A 56 19.26 7.81 -16.19
CA ALA A 56 20.24 8.63 -15.46
C ALA A 56 20.05 10.15 -15.61
N ASN A 57 19.31 10.61 -16.64
CA ASN A 57 18.96 12.01 -16.83
C ASN A 57 17.43 12.17 -16.88
N PRO A 58 16.81 12.84 -15.90
CA PRO A 58 15.37 13.01 -15.88
C PRO A 58 14.91 13.84 -17.09
N THR A 59 13.96 13.28 -17.85
CA THR A 59 13.33 13.96 -18.98
C THR A 59 11.92 14.44 -18.61
N TYR A 60 11.58 15.64 -19.07
CA TYR A 60 10.27 16.24 -18.86
C TYR A 60 9.67 16.64 -20.21
N PRO A 61 8.34 16.52 -20.39
CA PRO A 61 7.63 17.09 -21.52
C PRO A 61 7.92 18.60 -21.62
N ARG A 62 8.05 19.09 -22.85
CA ARG A 62 8.15 20.53 -23.11
C ARG A 62 6.76 21.12 -23.26
N LEU A 63 6.52 22.21 -22.55
CA LEU A 63 5.32 23.03 -22.75
C LEU A 63 5.65 24.16 -23.73
N PRO A 64 4.64 24.75 -24.41
CA PRO A 64 4.85 25.91 -25.26
C PRO A 64 5.52 27.04 -24.48
N GLN A 65 6.61 27.61 -25.01
CA GLN A 65 7.36 28.67 -24.33
C GLN A 65 6.51 29.91 -24.03
N ALA A 66 5.54 30.21 -24.90
CA ALA A 66 4.58 31.29 -24.69
C ALA A 66 3.69 31.08 -23.45
N LEU A 67 3.58 29.84 -22.98
CA LEU A 67 2.79 29.47 -21.81
C LEU A 67 3.66 29.44 -20.55
N ASP A 68 4.79 28.72 -20.58
CA ASP A 68 5.57 28.42 -19.38
C ASP A 68 6.85 29.26 -19.18
N LEU A 69 7.13 30.20 -20.09
CA LEU A 69 8.35 31.02 -20.10
C LEU A 69 9.64 30.20 -20.06
N GLY A 70 9.62 28.98 -20.58
CA GLY A 70 10.76 28.06 -20.57
C GLY A 70 10.97 27.31 -19.26
N LEU A 71 10.04 27.35 -18.30
CA LEU A 71 10.17 26.62 -17.04
C LEU A 71 10.33 25.11 -17.24
N SER A 72 9.67 24.51 -18.23
CA SER A 72 9.82 23.08 -18.58
C SER A 72 11.25 22.72 -18.99
N ALA A 73 12.06 23.70 -19.42
CA ALA A 73 13.47 23.54 -19.76
C ALA A 73 14.42 23.49 -18.57
N SER A 74 13.93 23.80 -17.37
CA SER A 74 14.80 24.01 -16.22
C SER A 74 15.55 22.75 -15.84
N LYS A 75 16.81 22.89 -15.43
CA LYS A 75 17.62 21.76 -14.95
C LYS A 75 17.24 21.41 -13.50
N GLY A 76 17.66 20.23 -13.05
CA GLY A 76 17.38 19.69 -11.72
C GLY A 76 16.09 18.90 -11.63
N PHE A 77 15.83 18.31 -10.46
CA PHE A 77 14.64 17.50 -10.15
C PHE A 77 14.44 17.44 -8.63
N GLY A 78 13.31 16.88 -8.19
CA GLY A 78 13.02 16.63 -6.77
C GLY A 78 12.64 17.85 -5.94
N ARG A 79 12.36 19.00 -6.56
CA ARG A 79 11.86 20.18 -5.85
C ARG A 79 10.39 19.98 -5.53
N THR A 80 10.03 20.08 -4.26
CA THR A 80 8.65 19.90 -3.79
C THR A 80 7.99 21.18 -3.34
N ASP A 81 8.76 22.24 -3.11
CA ASP A 81 8.32 23.48 -2.49
C ASP A 81 8.88 24.68 -3.22
N CYS A 82 8.06 25.73 -3.38
CA CYS A 82 8.54 27.03 -3.85
C CYS A 82 7.70 28.19 -3.30
N THR A 83 8.24 29.40 -3.39
CA THR A 83 7.53 30.64 -3.03
C THR A 83 7.65 31.64 -4.18
N LEU A 84 6.52 32.20 -4.61
CA LEU A 84 6.44 33.24 -5.63
C LEU A 84 6.71 34.64 -5.04
N ALA A 85 7.00 35.65 -5.88
CA ALA A 85 7.31 37.00 -5.41
C ALA A 85 6.15 37.65 -4.62
N ASN A 86 4.90 37.31 -4.96
CA ASN A 86 3.70 37.74 -4.22
C ASN A 86 3.50 37.02 -2.87
N GLY A 87 4.43 36.16 -2.45
CA GLY A 87 4.38 35.39 -1.20
C GLY A 87 3.58 34.09 -1.28
N THR A 88 3.01 33.75 -2.45
CA THR A 88 2.29 32.49 -2.64
C THR A 88 3.23 31.31 -2.45
N LYS A 89 2.90 30.43 -1.52
CA LYS A 89 3.64 29.19 -1.25
C LYS A 89 2.99 28.03 -1.96
N ILE A 90 3.77 27.30 -2.75
CA ILE A 90 3.31 26.16 -3.51
C ILE A 90 4.07 24.93 -3.03
N ARG A 91 3.34 23.85 -2.80
CA ARG A 91 3.91 22.53 -2.50
C ARG A 91 3.30 21.49 -3.41
N VAL A 92 4.12 20.56 -3.87
CA VAL A 92 3.68 19.37 -4.59
C VAL A 92 4.23 18.12 -3.91
N ARG A 93 3.43 17.06 -3.92
CA ARG A 93 3.87 15.70 -3.56
C ARG A 93 3.50 14.78 -4.72
N GLY A 94 4.46 14.00 -5.17
CA GLY A 94 4.25 12.89 -6.08
C GLY A 94 4.23 11.58 -5.31
N GLY A 95 3.49 10.61 -5.81
CA GLY A 95 3.51 9.25 -5.32
C GLY A 95 3.09 8.28 -6.42
N ARG A 96 3.32 7.00 -6.18
CA ARG A 96 2.85 5.92 -7.03
C ARG A 96 1.86 5.09 -6.23
N GLN A 97 0.83 4.59 -6.89
CA GLN A 97 0.05 3.53 -6.31
C GLN A 97 0.93 2.29 -6.17
N GLN A 98 0.52 1.36 -5.32
CA GLN A 98 1.26 0.13 -5.18
C GLN A 98 1.33 -0.63 -6.51
N ALA A 99 2.55 -1.03 -6.88
CA ALA A 99 2.77 -2.02 -7.92
C ALA A 99 2.10 -3.34 -7.49
N LEU A 100 1.10 -3.77 -8.24
CA LEU A 100 0.48 -5.08 -8.05
C LEU A 100 1.36 -6.18 -8.66
N PRO A 101 0.96 -7.46 -8.63
CA PRO A 101 1.69 -8.51 -9.32
C PRO A 101 1.43 -8.51 -10.85
N TYR A 102 2.35 -9.12 -11.63
CA TYR A 102 2.41 -9.14 -13.11
C TYR A 102 1.20 -9.88 -13.76
N GLY A 103 0.03 -9.26 -13.78
CA GLY A 103 -1.21 -9.84 -14.33
C GLY A 103 -2.44 -8.97 -14.10
N VAL A 104 -2.38 -8.09 -13.10
CA VAL A 104 -3.36 -7.04 -12.78
C VAL A 104 -2.72 -5.65 -12.87
N GLY A 105 -1.80 -5.50 -13.83
CA GLY A 105 -1.14 -4.21 -14.08
C GLY A 105 0.07 -3.86 -13.22
N GLY A 106 0.65 -4.87 -12.57
CA GLY A 106 1.73 -4.72 -11.61
C GLY A 106 3.01 -4.01 -12.05
N GLY A 107 3.43 -4.20 -13.30
CA GLY A 107 4.69 -3.63 -13.79
C GLY A 107 4.67 -2.13 -14.06
N ASN A 108 3.51 -1.47 -13.95
CA ASN A 108 3.34 -0.04 -14.21
C ASN A 108 2.17 0.49 -13.39
N PRO A 109 2.34 0.74 -12.07
CA PRO A 109 1.28 1.30 -11.26
C PRO A 109 0.96 2.74 -11.67
N PRO A 110 -0.29 3.21 -11.45
CA PRO A 110 -0.63 4.62 -11.65
C PRO A 110 0.23 5.55 -10.80
N GLU A 111 0.65 6.66 -11.37
CA GLU A 111 1.37 7.71 -10.66
C GLU A 111 0.47 8.94 -10.47
N PHE A 112 0.52 9.51 -9.28
CA PHE A 112 -0.35 10.62 -8.89
C PHE A 112 0.42 11.75 -8.23
N PHE A 113 -0.24 12.89 -8.11
CA PHE A 113 0.27 14.03 -7.35
C PHE A 113 -0.85 14.76 -6.58
N SER A 114 -0.48 15.48 -5.53
CA SER A 114 -1.31 16.57 -5.00
C SER A 114 -0.55 17.87 -4.98
N LEU A 115 -1.35 18.94 -5.00
CA LEU A 115 -0.88 20.31 -5.05
C LEU A 115 -1.51 21.10 -3.92
N TRP A 116 -0.67 21.80 -3.16
CA TRP A 116 -1.10 22.76 -2.15
C TRP A 116 -0.65 24.16 -2.54
N ILE A 117 -1.56 25.12 -2.35
CA ILE A 117 -1.29 26.54 -2.50
C ILE A 117 -1.68 27.24 -1.20
N ASN A 118 -0.74 27.96 -0.60
CA ASN A 118 -0.93 28.64 0.69
C ASN A 118 -1.51 27.72 1.77
N LYS A 119 -0.95 26.51 1.89
CA LYS A 119 -1.35 25.45 2.83
C LYS A 119 -2.73 24.81 2.58
N ARG A 120 -3.37 25.08 1.43
CA ARG A 120 -4.69 24.56 1.06
C ARG A 120 -4.53 23.56 -0.08
N LYS A 121 -5.10 22.35 0.07
CA LYS A 121 -5.02 21.30 -0.95
C LYS A 121 -5.91 21.64 -2.14
N VAL A 122 -5.32 22.01 -3.26
CA VAL A 122 -6.03 22.44 -4.48
C VAL A 122 -6.31 21.26 -5.41
N ILE A 123 -5.36 20.35 -5.54
CA ILE A 123 -5.49 19.09 -6.28
C ILE A 123 -5.16 17.95 -5.31
N SER A 124 -5.96 16.87 -5.31
CA SER A 124 -5.77 15.72 -4.41
C SER A 124 -5.60 14.44 -5.24
N ARG A 125 -4.47 13.75 -5.06
CA ARG A 125 -4.12 12.44 -5.66
C ARG A 125 -4.57 12.30 -7.11
N LYS A 126 -4.28 13.31 -7.91
CA LYS A 126 -4.64 13.32 -9.33
C LYS A 126 -3.67 12.44 -10.08
N ILE A 127 -4.18 11.39 -10.73
CA ILE A 127 -3.39 10.52 -11.60
C ILE A 127 -2.88 11.35 -12.78
N TRP A 128 -1.56 11.40 -12.95
CA TRP A 128 -0.90 12.10 -14.04
C TRP A 128 -0.35 11.12 -15.08
N LYS A 129 -0.01 9.89 -14.66
CA LYS A 129 0.34 8.77 -15.53
C LYS A 129 -0.53 7.56 -15.19
N PRO A 130 -1.36 7.09 -16.13
CA PRO A 130 -2.18 5.91 -15.89
C PRO A 130 -1.28 4.68 -15.71
N GLY A 131 -1.74 3.75 -14.87
CA GLY A 131 -1.15 2.44 -14.78
C GLY A 131 -1.58 1.57 -15.95
N TYR A 132 -1.17 0.30 -15.93
CA TYR A 132 -1.53 -0.65 -16.97
C TYR A 132 -3.05 -0.80 -17.17
N GLU A 133 -3.85 -0.95 -16.11
CA GLU A 133 -5.30 -1.13 -16.25
C GLU A 133 -6.00 0.14 -16.79
N GLU A 134 -5.57 1.31 -16.34
CA GLU A 134 -6.09 2.59 -16.79
C GLU A 134 -5.61 2.99 -18.19
N SER A 135 -4.49 2.42 -18.66
CA SER A 135 -3.97 2.68 -20.00
C SER A 135 -4.95 2.24 -21.10
N PHE A 136 -5.78 1.23 -20.83
CA PHE A 136 -6.84 0.78 -21.73
C PHE A 136 -8.04 1.74 -21.82
N LYS A 137 -8.07 2.81 -21.02
CA LYS A 137 -9.14 3.81 -21.01
C LYS A 137 -8.77 5.09 -21.77
N ASP A 138 -7.66 5.08 -22.52
CA ASP A 138 -7.14 6.22 -23.29
C ASP A 138 -7.05 7.51 -22.45
N LEU A 139 -6.70 7.39 -21.16
CA LEU A 139 -6.57 8.55 -20.29
C LEU A 139 -5.37 9.40 -20.71
N PRO A 140 -5.50 10.73 -20.78
CA PRO A 140 -4.39 11.59 -21.15
C PRO A 140 -3.31 11.59 -20.05
N ILE A 141 -2.05 11.59 -20.47
CA ILE A 141 -0.87 11.73 -19.62
C ILE A 141 -0.63 13.22 -19.39
N TYR A 142 -0.46 13.64 -18.14
CA TYR A 142 -0.24 15.04 -17.84
C TYR A 142 1.22 15.39 -18.12
N ASP A 143 1.41 16.43 -18.91
CA ASP A 143 2.73 16.94 -19.28
C ASP A 143 3.21 18.00 -18.28
N GLY A 144 2.28 18.75 -17.69
CA GLY A 144 2.57 19.71 -16.64
C GLY A 144 1.34 20.45 -16.12
N VAL A 145 1.49 21.05 -14.94
CA VAL A 145 0.48 21.92 -14.33
C VAL A 145 1.10 23.29 -14.08
N LEU A 146 0.68 24.26 -14.87
CA LEU A 146 1.02 25.66 -14.71
C LEU A 146 0.17 26.30 -13.63
N ILE A 147 0.79 27.11 -12.79
CA ILE A 147 0.14 27.80 -11.67
C ILE A 147 0.50 29.27 -11.76
N THR A 148 -0.51 30.11 -11.89
CA THR A 148 -0.38 31.57 -11.76
C THR A 148 -1.10 32.03 -10.49
N THR A 149 -1.12 33.35 -10.27
CA THR A 149 -1.87 33.92 -9.13
C THR A 149 -3.37 33.61 -9.19
N ASN A 150 -3.95 33.47 -10.39
CA ASN A 150 -5.40 33.41 -10.58
C ASN A 150 -5.90 32.17 -11.32
N SER A 151 -5.01 31.33 -11.85
CA SER A 151 -5.38 30.16 -12.65
C SER A 151 -4.47 28.96 -12.43
N ILE A 152 -5.04 27.80 -12.72
CA ILE A 152 -4.29 26.56 -12.96
C ILE A 152 -4.52 26.17 -14.42
N THR A 153 -3.43 25.90 -15.13
CA THR A 153 -3.46 25.38 -16.50
C THR A 153 -2.89 23.97 -16.51
N ILE A 154 -3.67 22.99 -16.91
CA ILE A 154 -3.24 21.59 -17.02
C ILE A 154 -2.95 21.32 -18.49
N CYS A 155 -1.73 20.93 -18.80
CA CYS A 155 -1.34 20.46 -20.12
C CYS A 155 -1.22 18.94 -20.09
N ALA A 156 -1.82 18.27 -21.08
CA ALA A 156 -1.80 16.83 -21.19
C ALA A 156 -1.73 16.38 -22.65
N SER A 157 -1.12 15.22 -22.87
CA SER A 157 -1.00 14.56 -24.16
C SER A 157 -1.74 13.22 -24.12
N ALA A 158 -2.23 12.79 -25.28
CA ALA A 158 -2.77 11.45 -25.48
C ALA A 158 -2.04 10.83 -26.67
N GLU A 159 -1.99 9.50 -26.74
CA GLU A 159 -1.26 8.82 -27.80
C GLU A 159 -1.72 9.28 -29.19
N GLY A 160 -0.75 9.69 -30.02
CA GLY A 160 -1.00 10.20 -31.37
C GLY A 160 -1.70 11.57 -31.46
N LYS A 161 -1.95 12.26 -30.33
CA LYS A 161 -2.63 13.56 -30.30
C LYS A 161 -1.68 14.68 -29.85
N PRO A 162 -1.85 15.91 -30.38
CA PRO A 162 -1.09 17.06 -29.90
C PRO A 162 -1.43 17.36 -28.45
N GLN A 163 -0.46 17.90 -27.71
CA GLN A 163 -0.67 18.38 -26.35
C GLN A 163 -1.79 19.42 -26.29
N GLN A 164 -2.67 19.29 -25.32
CA GLN A 164 -3.77 20.22 -25.06
C GLN A 164 -3.60 20.82 -23.68
N CYS A 165 -3.75 22.14 -23.58
CA CYS A 165 -3.67 22.86 -22.32
C CYS A 165 -5.04 23.48 -21.99
N THR A 166 -5.58 23.16 -20.82
CA THR A 166 -6.86 23.68 -20.33
C THR A 166 -6.64 24.50 -19.08
N SER A 167 -7.10 25.76 -19.12
CA SER A 167 -6.99 26.70 -18.00
C SER A 167 -8.31 26.78 -17.24
N GLN A 168 -8.22 26.80 -15.91
CA GLN A 168 -9.34 27.04 -15.02
C GLN A 168 -8.97 28.07 -13.93
N PRO A 169 -9.93 28.84 -13.41
CA PRO A 169 -9.68 29.73 -12.29
C PRO A 169 -9.14 28.99 -11.07
N LEU A 170 -8.20 29.62 -10.36
CA LEU A 170 -7.66 29.07 -9.12
C LEU A 170 -8.58 29.43 -7.94
N ASP A 171 -9.44 28.49 -7.54
CA ASP A 171 -10.19 28.60 -6.29
C ASP A 171 -9.43 27.92 -5.14
N SER A 172 -8.45 28.63 -4.60
CA SER A 172 -7.77 28.21 -3.37
C SER A 172 -8.38 28.84 -2.11
N ILE A 173 -9.00 30.02 -2.21
CA ILE A 173 -9.50 30.78 -1.05
C ILE A 173 -10.68 30.06 -0.38
N GLY A 174 -11.56 29.42 -1.17
CA GLY A 174 -12.71 28.69 -0.64
C GLY A 174 -12.36 27.38 0.08
N LYS A 175 -11.17 26.83 -0.13
CA LYS A 175 -10.77 25.53 0.43
C LYS A 175 -10.18 25.70 1.83
N PRO A 176 -10.50 24.86 2.83
CA PRO A 176 -9.88 24.96 4.17
C PRO A 176 -8.37 24.72 4.11
N ILE A 177 -7.63 25.18 5.13
CA ILE A 177 -6.24 24.77 5.34
C ILE A 177 -6.23 23.24 5.49
N ASP A 178 -5.36 22.58 4.75
CA ASP A 178 -5.15 21.15 4.90
C ASP A 178 -4.42 20.91 6.23
N ARG A 179 -5.19 20.67 7.28
CA ARG A 179 -4.67 20.40 8.63
C ARG A 179 -3.96 19.07 8.75
N VAL A 180 -4.11 18.22 7.74
CA VAL A 180 -3.53 16.90 7.68
C VAL A 180 -2.07 17.03 7.23
N GLU A 181 -1.79 17.82 6.18
CA GLU A 181 -0.43 18.21 5.80
C GLU A 181 0.18 19.32 6.70
N TYR A 182 -0.63 20.29 7.14
CA TYR A 182 -0.22 21.48 7.90
C TYR A 182 -0.89 21.57 9.28
N ALA A 183 -0.70 20.55 10.11
CA ALA A 183 -1.24 20.51 11.47
C ALA A 183 -0.84 21.75 12.30
N ALA A 184 -1.81 22.32 13.02
CA ALA A 184 -1.64 23.48 13.89
C ALA A 184 -0.99 23.05 15.22
N HIS A 185 0.28 22.65 15.19
CA HIS A 185 1.15 22.46 16.38
C HIS A 185 0.67 21.50 17.50
N THR A 186 -0.46 20.80 17.37
CA THR A 186 -0.88 19.74 18.28
C THR A 186 -1.04 18.43 17.53
N GLY A 187 -0.05 17.55 17.67
CA GLY A 187 -0.12 16.14 17.27
C GLY A 187 -0.38 15.93 15.79
N LYS A 188 0.64 16.13 14.94
CA LYS A 188 0.65 15.39 13.66
C LYS A 188 0.59 13.91 14.05
N ALA A 189 -0.48 13.20 13.70
CA ALA A 189 -0.39 11.74 13.70
C ALA A 189 0.80 11.45 12.79
N THR A 190 1.89 10.98 13.38
CA THR A 190 3.10 10.69 12.63
C THR A 190 2.73 9.72 11.53
N SER A 191 3.23 9.92 10.31
CA SER A 191 3.07 8.92 9.27
C SER A 191 3.50 7.56 9.83
N GLY A 192 2.72 6.52 9.57
CA GLY A 192 2.81 5.22 10.24
C GLY A 192 1.93 5.06 11.49
N HIS A 193 1.27 6.11 12.01
CA HIS A 193 0.39 5.98 13.17
C HIS A 193 -0.80 5.06 12.87
N ILE A 194 -0.99 4.01 13.66
CA ILE A 194 -2.09 3.05 13.50
C ILE A 194 -3.26 3.47 14.40
N SER A 195 -4.39 3.80 13.78
CA SER A 195 -5.66 3.97 14.48
C SER A 195 -6.42 2.64 14.51
N VAL A 196 -7.18 2.42 15.59
CA VAL A 196 -7.85 1.13 15.86
C VAL A 196 -9.34 1.35 16.08
N THR A 197 -10.15 0.59 15.35
CA THR A 197 -11.60 0.55 15.52
C THR A 197 -12.05 -0.88 15.82
N GLY A 198 -12.53 -1.11 17.04
CA GLY A 198 -13.17 -2.35 17.45
C GLY A 198 -14.69 -2.30 17.32
N LYS A 199 -15.33 -3.43 16.98
CA LYS A 199 -16.81 -3.51 16.96
C LYS A 199 -17.39 -3.54 18.38
N GLY A 200 -17.61 -2.38 18.97
CA GLY A 200 -18.11 -2.21 20.33
C GLY A 200 -16.99 -2.13 21.38
N ALA A 201 -17.33 -1.68 22.60
CA ALA A 201 -16.34 -1.30 23.62
C ALA A 201 -15.44 -2.45 24.11
N ALA A 202 -15.98 -3.67 24.23
CA ALA A 202 -15.18 -4.84 24.63
C ALA A 202 -14.14 -5.20 23.56
N ASN A 203 -14.53 -5.17 22.28
CA ASN A 203 -13.62 -5.41 21.18
C ASN A 203 -12.60 -4.28 21.05
N GLN A 204 -12.97 -3.02 21.28
CA GLN A 204 -12.02 -1.90 21.27
C GLN A 204 -10.82 -2.16 22.20
N ARG A 205 -11.07 -2.49 23.48
CA ARG A 205 -10.00 -2.80 24.45
C ARG A 205 -9.14 -3.98 24.03
N PHE A 206 -9.79 -5.02 23.47
CA PHE A 206 -9.08 -6.18 22.94
C PHE A 206 -8.16 -5.80 21.76
N CYS A 207 -8.66 -4.99 20.82
CA CYS A 207 -7.88 -4.55 19.65
C CYS A 207 -6.71 -3.64 20.04
N GLU A 208 -6.89 -2.77 21.03
CA GLU A 208 -5.81 -1.96 21.60
C GLU A 208 -4.75 -2.84 22.29
N ALA A 209 -5.18 -3.82 23.09
CA ALA A 209 -4.27 -4.76 23.72
C ALA A 209 -3.52 -5.63 22.69
N TYR A 210 -4.18 -6.02 21.60
CA TYR A 210 -3.57 -6.76 20.49
C TYR A 210 -2.39 -6.01 19.88
N LEU A 211 -2.51 -4.70 19.62
CA LEU A 211 -1.37 -3.90 19.14
C LEU A 211 -0.17 -3.94 20.10
N GLY A 212 -0.43 -3.98 21.41
CA GLY A 212 0.63 -4.16 22.42
C GLY A 212 1.32 -5.52 22.36
N LEU A 213 0.63 -6.57 21.93
CA LEU A 213 1.19 -7.93 21.77
C LEU A 213 2.05 -8.05 20.51
N VAL A 214 1.69 -7.32 19.45
CA VAL A 214 2.28 -7.42 18.12
C VAL A 214 3.57 -6.58 17.99
N LYS A 215 3.80 -5.64 18.93
CA LYS A 215 4.96 -4.73 19.04
C LYS A 215 5.20 -3.81 17.81
N PRO A 216 5.88 -2.66 17.99
CA PRO A 216 5.92 -1.59 16.98
C PRO A 216 6.89 -1.81 15.82
N GLU A 217 7.68 -2.89 15.80
CA GLU A 217 8.63 -3.18 14.71
C GLU A 217 7.93 -3.67 13.42
N PHE A 218 6.60 -3.58 13.38
CA PHE A 218 5.75 -3.69 12.18
C PHE A 218 5.98 -2.53 11.21
N ASP A 219 7.22 -2.31 10.77
CA ASP A 219 7.51 -1.32 9.75
C ASP A 219 6.86 -1.74 8.41
N ASN A 220 6.70 -3.05 8.16
CA ASN A 220 5.96 -3.57 7.02
C ASN A 220 5.52 -5.06 7.18
N PRO A 221 4.21 -5.39 7.21
CA PRO A 221 3.72 -6.77 7.29
C PRO A 221 4.07 -7.63 6.06
N HIS A 222 4.45 -7.03 4.93
CA HIS A 222 4.92 -7.77 3.74
C HIS A 222 6.27 -8.46 3.93
N PHE A 223 7.07 -8.04 4.91
CA PHE A 223 8.42 -8.61 5.11
C PHE A 223 8.49 -9.78 6.09
N GLY A 224 7.36 -10.45 6.36
CA GLY A 224 7.39 -11.79 6.96
C GLY A 224 8.02 -11.87 8.34
N GLN A 225 7.98 -10.80 9.13
CA GLN A 225 8.36 -10.89 10.53
C GLN A 225 7.28 -11.66 11.28
N GLN A 226 7.52 -12.97 11.44
CA GLN A 226 6.68 -13.83 12.25
C GLN A 226 6.54 -13.24 13.65
N THR A 227 5.31 -13.12 14.11
CA THR A 227 5.03 -12.75 15.51
C THR A 227 5.02 -14.01 16.38
N PRO A 228 5.25 -13.89 17.70
CA PRO A 228 5.05 -15.01 18.62
C PRO A 228 3.61 -15.54 18.67
N LEU A 229 2.66 -14.79 18.11
CA LEU A 229 1.26 -15.20 18.00
C LEU A 229 1.03 -16.08 16.76
N ASP A 230 1.92 -16.01 15.76
CA ASP A 230 1.72 -16.68 14.48
C ASP A 230 1.83 -18.20 14.65
N ILE A 231 0.95 -18.91 13.96
CA ILE A 231 0.96 -20.37 13.95
C ILE A 231 1.90 -20.80 12.83
N GLY A 232 3.00 -21.48 13.20
CA GLY A 232 3.95 -22.06 12.26
C GLY A 232 3.28 -23.10 11.36
N LEU A 233 2.95 -22.71 10.12
CA LEU A 233 2.28 -23.56 9.14
C LEU A 233 3.16 -24.73 8.69
N GLU A 234 4.48 -24.62 8.86
CA GLU A 234 5.44 -25.68 8.61
C GLU A 234 5.21 -26.92 9.50
N THR A 235 4.50 -26.76 10.61
CA THR A 235 4.11 -27.89 11.49
C THR A 235 2.96 -28.72 10.92
N PHE A 236 2.35 -28.30 9.81
CA PHE A 236 1.23 -29.00 9.21
C PHE A 236 1.72 -30.17 8.35
N THR A 237 1.01 -31.29 8.46
CA THR A 237 1.47 -32.60 7.99
C THR A 237 1.31 -32.80 6.50
N ASP A 238 0.35 -32.10 5.87
CA ASP A 238 0.07 -32.24 4.45
C ASP A 238 0.52 -30.97 3.73
N GLN A 239 1.50 -31.11 2.84
CA GLN A 239 2.02 -30.04 1.99
C GLN A 239 2.02 -30.47 0.53
N THR A 240 1.49 -29.62 -0.35
CA THR A 240 1.65 -29.78 -1.80
C THR A 240 1.66 -28.43 -2.49
N GLU A 241 2.16 -28.41 -3.72
CA GLU A 241 2.16 -27.24 -4.58
C GLU A 241 1.16 -27.44 -5.71
N VAL A 242 0.16 -26.56 -5.79
CA VAL A 242 -0.85 -26.58 -6.84
C VAL A 242 -0.85 -25.23 -7.53
N ALA A 243 -0.54 -25.21 -8.83
CA ALA A 243 -0.53 -24.00 -9.64
C ALA A 243 0.32 -22.85 -9.03
N ASN A 244 1.52 -23.17 -8.55
CA ASN A 244 2.45 -22.24 -7.89
C ASN A 244 1.95 -21.65 -6.56
N ALA A 245 0.91 -22.24 -5.96
CA ALA A 245 0.48 -21.95 -4.60
C ALA A 245 0.86 -23.11 -3.69
N ARG A 246 1.47 -22.79 -2.55
CA ARG A 246 1.76 -23.74 -1.48
C ARG A 246 0.46 -23.98 -0.73
N THR A 247 0.20 -25.24 -0.42
CA THR A 247 -0.97 -25.64 0.33
C THR A 247 -0.59 -26.40 1.58
N TYR A 248 -1.15 -25.99 2.71
CA TYR A 248 -0.89 -26.57 4.03
C TYR A 248 -2.20 -27.07 4.61
N SER A 249 -2.20 -28.23 5.28
CA SER A 249 -3.38 -28.72 6.00
C SER A 249 -3.02 -29.40 7.32
N GLY A 250 -3.77 -29.08 8.38
CA GLY A 250 -3.52 -29.58 9.72
C GLY A 250 -4.74 -29.43 10.64
N LEU A 251 -4.75 -30.17 11.74
CA LEU A 251 -5.76 -30.00 12.79
C LEU A 251 -5.42 -28.82 13.68
N ILE A 252 -6.44 -28.05 14.03
CA ILE A 252 -6.32 -26.86 14.85
C ILE A 252 -7.47 -26.78 15.84
N GLU A 253 -7.21 -26.32 17.06
CA GLU A 253 -8.29 -25.86 17.92
C GLU A 253 -8.75 -24.47 17.47
N LEU A 254 -10.02 -24.32 17.15
CA LEU A 254 -10.61 -23.00 16.87
C LEU A 254 -10.80 -22.21 18.17
N SER A 255 -11.25 -22.92 19.20
CA SER A 255 -11.40 -22.49 20.59
C SER A 255 -11.18 -23.72 21.49
N PRO A 256 -10.98 -23.56 22.81
CA PRO A 256 -10.79 -24.70 23.70
C PRO A 256 -11.86 -25.79 23.49
N GLY A 257 -11.44 -27.00 23.14
CA GLY A 257 -12.32 -28.15 22.92
C GLY A 257 -13.05 -28.20 21.56
N VAL A 258 -12.84 -27.23 20.66
CA VAL A 258 -13.42 -27.22 19.31
C VAL A 258 -12.30 -27.40 18.28
N THR A 259 -12.11 -28.63 17.82
CA THR A 259 -11.11 -28.94 16.78
C THR A 259 -11.72 -28.85 15.38
N GLN A 260 -10.98 -28.22 14.48
CA GLN A 260 -11.27 -28.18 13.04
C GLN A 260 -10.00 -28.50 12.25
N ARG A 261 -10.15 -28.75 10.96
CA ARG A 261 -9.02 -28.75 10.04
C ARG A 261 -8.87 -27.37 9.43
N LEU A 262 -7.66 -26.83 9.50
CA LEU A 262 -7.25 -25.63 8.81
C LEU A 262 -6.55 -26.05 7.51
N MET A 263 -7.03 -25.54 6.39
CA MET A 263 -6.32 -25.59 5.12
C MET A 263 -5.96 -24.18 4.69
N VAL A 264 -4.72 -23.98 4.24
CA VAL A 264 -4.19 -22.70 3.79
C VAL A 264 -3.67 -22.86 2.38
N TRP A 265 -4.10 -21.99 1.46
CA TRP A 265 -3.45 -21.77 0.16
C TRP A 265 -2.69 -20.47 0.26
N ASP A 266 -1.40 -20.50 -0.01
CA ASP A 266 -0.50 -19.35 0.11
C ASP A 266 0.40 -19.25 -1.11
N ALA A 267 0.48 -18.06 -1.69
CA ALA A 267 1.34 -17.78 -2.81
C ALA A 267 1.85 -16.34 -2.74
N ASP A 268 3.06 -16.16 -3.26
CA ASP A 268 3.72 -14.86 -3.46
C ASP A 268 4.25 -14.85 -4.89
N ASN A 269 3.32 -14.76 -5.85
CA ASN A 269 3.63 -14.74 -7.27
C ASN A 269 2.68 -13.83 -8.04
N HIS A 270 2.96 -13.65 -9.33
CA HIS A 270 2.23 -12.68 -10.15
C HIS A 270 0.75 -12.98 -10.42
N TYR A 271 0.31 -14.21 -10.17
CA TYR A 271 -1.09 -14.61 -10.29
C TYR A 271 -1.79 -14.72 -8.95
N PHE A 272 -1.08 -14.92 -7.85
CA PHE A 272 -1.64 -15.06 -6.52
C PHE A 272 -0.61 -14.56 -5.51
N ASP A 273 -0.92 -13.45 -4.86
CA ASP A 273 -0.08 -12.76 -3.89
C ASP A 273 -0.94 -12.51 -2.65
N GLY A 274 -1.13 -13.58 -1.89
CA GLY A 274 -2.14 -13.63 -0.87
C GLY A 274 -2.35 -15.03 -0.31
N THR A 275 -3.33 -15.11 0.57
CA THR A 275 -3.64 -16.33 1.29
C THR A 275 -5.15 -16.56 1.30
N VAL A 276 -5.55 -17.81 1.12
CA VAL A 276 -6.93 -18.26 1.36
C VAL A 276 -6.90 -19.30 2.46
N ILE A 277 -7.88 -19.24 3.36
CA ILE A 277 -8.03 -20.19 4.45
C ILE A 277 -9.37 -20.91 4.32
N ALA A 278 -9.38 -22.23 4.45
CA ALA A 278 -10.59 -23.01 4.67
C ALA A 278 -10.54 -23.68 6.05
N LEU A 279 -11.65 -23.57 6.77
CA LEU A 279 -11.90 -24.24 8.04
C LEU A 279 -13.00 -25.28 7.86
N THR A 280 -12.69 -26.53 8.19
CA THR A 280 -13.54 -27.68 7.89
C THR A 280 -13.63 -28.67 9.07
N PRO A 281 -14.57 -29.63 9.04
CA PRO A 281 -14.60 -30.69 10.03
C PRO A 281 -13.28 -31.50 10.02
N PRO A 282 -12.79 -31.99 11.17
CA PRO A 282 -11.51 -32.69 11.26
C PRO A 282 -11.31 -33.86 10.27
N ALA A 283 -12.40 -34.56 9.96
CA ALA A 283 -12.41 -35.72 9.08
C ALA A 283 -12.36 -35.39 7.58
N MET A 284 -12.61 -34.14 7.18
CA MET A 284 -12.55 -33.75 5.77
C MET A 284 -11.10 -33.75 5.30
N THR A 285 -10.84 -34.38 4.16
CA THR A 285 -9.50 -34.50 3.56
C THR A 285 -9.14 -33.25 2.77
N MET A 286 -7.85 -33.03 2.55
CA MET A 286 -7.36 -31.95 1.70
C MET A 286 -7.89 -32.04 0.27
N GLN A 287 -8.00 -33.26 -0.28
CA GLN A 287 -8.50 -33.51 -1.63
C GLN A 287 -9.97 -33.11 -1.78
N GLU A 288 -10.81 -33.39 -0.78
CA GLU A 288 -12.21 -32.95 -0.77
C GLU A 288 -12.33 -31.42 -0.77
N ILE A 289 -11.46 -30.74 -0.01
CA ILE A 289 -11.45 -29.28 0.06
C ILE A 289 -11.00 -28.66 -1.27
N VAL A 290 -9.91 -29.16 -1.87
CA VAL A 290 -9.43 -28.70 -3.18
C VAL A 290 -10.45 -28.97 -4.29
N ALA A 291 -11.15 -30.10 -4.25
CA ALA A 291 -12.19 -30.40 -5.22
C ALA A 291 -13.37 -29.42 -5.12
N ALA A 292 -13.70 -28.94 -3.92
CA ALA A 292 -14.74 -27.93 -3.71
C ALA A 292 -14.33 -26.52 -4.19
N TYR A 293 -13.01 -26.23 -4.18
CA TYR A 293 -12.43 -24.94 -4.52
C TYR A 293 -11.28 -25.11 -5.53
N PRO A 294 -11.61 -25.28 -6.82
CA PRO A 294 -10.60 -25.36 -7.88
C PRO A 294 -9.98 -23.98 -8.17
N ILE A 295 -8.64 -23.92 -8.23
CA ILE A 295 -7.86 -22.66 -8.25
C ILE A 295 -8.16 -21.73 -9.44
N HIS A 296 -8.59 -22.29 -10.57
CA HIS A 296 -8.98 -21.49 -11.74
C HIS A 296 -10.21 -20.61 -11.49
N ASP A 297 -11.01 -20.95 -10.49
CA ASP A 297 -12.24 -20.24 -10.12
C ASP A 297 -12.08 -19.33 -8.89
N ILE A 298 -10.85 -19.03 -8.47
CA ILE A 298 -10.57 -18.35 -7.19
C ILE A 298 -11.33 -17.02 -7.03
N GLU A 299 -11.58 -16.28 -8.12
CA GLU A 299 -12.36 -15.04 -8.08
C GLU A 299 -13.80 -15.24 -7.58
N ASP A 300 -14.38 -16.43 -7.77
CA ASP A 300 -15.74 -16.75 -7.39
C ASP A 300 -15.83 -17.59 -6.11
N TRP A 301 -14.71 -18.02 -5.53
CA TRP A 301 -14.70 -18.89 -4.35
C TRP A 301 -15.49 -18.30 -3.17
N HIS A 302 -15.36 -17.00 -2.93
CA HIS A 302 -16.07 -16.31 -1.85
C HIS A 302 -17.61 -16.29 -2.05
N LYS A 303 -18.09 -16.56 -3.27
CA LYS A 303 -19.51 -16.68 -3.62
C LYS A 303 -20.02 -18.12 -3.48
N ARG A 304 -19.12 -19.10 -3.41
CA ARG A 304 -19.45 -20.53 -3.29
C ARG A 304 -19.77 -20.87 -1.84
N GLY A 305 -21.06 -21.00 -1.55
CA GLY A 305 -21.51 -21.56 -0.27
C GLY A 305 -21.34 -23.07 -0.25
N VAL A 306 -20.17 -23.57 0.14
CA VAL A 306 -19.93 -25.01 0.30
C VAL A 306 -20.32 -25.44 1.72
N PRO A 307 -21.26 -26.40 1.87
CA PRO A 307 -21.69 -26.84 3.19
C PRO A 307 -20.51 -27.32 4.04
N ARG A 308 -20.50 -26.92 5.32
CA ARG A 308 -19.48 -27.29 6.32
C ARG A 308 -18.08 -26.75 6.07
N ILE A 309 -17.86 -25.94 5.04
CA ILE A 309 -16.59 -25.23 4.84
C ILE A 309 -16.79 -23.75 5.14
N THR A 310 -15.96 -23.23 6.05
CA THR A 310 -15.82 -21.79 6.24
C THR A 310 -14.60 -21.33 5.45
N LEU A 311 -14.84 -20.73 4.30
CA LEU A 311 -13.79 -20.08 3.52
C LEU A 311 -13.56 -18.66 4.03
N ILE A 312 -12.31 -18.27 4.17
CA ILE A 312 -11.85 -16.94 4.55
C ILE A 312 -10.89 -16.47 3.45
N SER A 313 -11.21 -15.34 2.83
CA SER A 313 -10.49 -14.80 1.68
C SER A 313 -10.82 -13.33 1.47
N GLY A 314 -10.05 -12.65 0.62
CA GLY A 314 -10.52 -11.42 -0.03
C GLY A 314 -11.85 -11.61 -0.77
N GLY A 315 -12.49 -10.52 -1.19
CA GLY A 315 -13.79 -10.51 -1.87
C GLY A 315 -14.98 -10.64 -0.93
N GLN A 316 -14.75 -10.97 0.34
CA GLN A 316 -15.83 -11.14 1.31
C GLN A 316 -16.28 -9.81 1.92
N LYS A 317 -17.60 -9.63 2.01
CA LYS A 317 -18.24 -8.42 2.57
C LYS A 317 -17.73 -8.03 3.96
N GLN A 318 -17.31 -9.00 4.76
CA GLN A 318 -16.87 -8.79 6.14
C GLN A 318 -15.37 -8.50 6.25
N LEU A 319 -14.59 -8.70 5.17
CA LEU A 319 -13.14 -8.56 5.15
C LEU A 319 -12.73 -7.42 4.19
N TYR A 320 -12.61 -7.72 2.90
CA TYR A 320 -12.27 -6.79 1.83
C TYR A 320 -13.16 -7.05 0.61
N PRO A 321 -14.39 -6.48 0.55
CA PRO A 321 -15.36 -6.80 -0.50
C PRO A 321 -14.87 -6.46 -1.91
N ASP A 322 -14.08 -5.39 -2.05
CA ASP A 322 -13.67 -4.84 -3.33
C ASP A 322 -12.29 -5.35 -3.79
N LEU A 323 -11.71 -6.32 -3.07
CA LEU A 323 -10.41 -6.91 -3.41
C LEU A 323 -10.59 -8.34 -3.86
N SER A 324 -9.84 -8.76 -4.88
CA SER A 324 -9.78 -10.15 -5.27
C SER A 324 -9.31 -11.03 -4.09
N PRO A 325 -9.83 -12.25 -3.95
CA PRO A 325 -9.29 -13.26 -3.03
C PRO A 325 -7.79 -13.50 -3.17
N ARG A 326 -7.21 -13.19 -4.34
CA ARG A 326 -5.79 -13.35 -4.65
C ARG A 326 -4.86 -12.34 -3.96
N TYR A 327 -5.39 -11.24 -3.43
CA TYR A 327 -4.58 -10.09 -2.99
C TYR A 327 -4.85 -9.68 -1.55
N VAL A 328 -5.16 -10.67 -0.71
CA VAL A 328 -5.31 -10.49 0.73
C VAL A 328 -4.53 -11.59 1.41
N HIS A 329 -3.56 -11.21 2.24
CA HIS A 329 -2.81 -12.15 3.07
C HIS A 329 -3.59 -12.44 4.34
N LEU A 330 -3.50 -13.69 4.80
CA LEU A 330 -4.18 -14.19 5.99
C LEU A 330 -3.15 -14.93 6.85
N VAL A 331 -2.92 -14.42 8.05
CA VAL A 331 -1.95 -14.96 9.01
C VAL A 331 -2.71 -15.57 10.17
N PRO A 332 -2.74 -16.91 10.30
CA PRO A 332 -3.34 -17.58 11.45
C PRO A 332 -2.53 -17.30 12.72
N GLN A 333 -3.23 -16.89 13.78
CA GLN A 333 -2.63 -16.52 15.05
C GLN A 333 -3.35 -17.19 16.23
N ARG A 334 -2.58 -17.44 17.29
CA ARG A 334 -3.05 -17.99 18.56
C ARG A 334 -3.06 -16.90 19.63
N ILE A 335 -4.25 -16.57 20.14
CA ILE A 335 -4.39 -15.61 21.24
C ILE A 335 -5.24 -16.27 22.32
N ASN A 336 -4.64 -16.48 23.50
CA ASN A 336 -5.29 -17.12 24.66
C ASN A 336 -5.99 -18.46 24.29
N GLY A 337 -5.30 -19.30 23.52
CA GLY A 337 -5.81 -20.61 23.09
C GLY A 337 -6.79 -20.59 21.90
N ALA A 338 -7.38 -19.45 21.56
CA ALA A 338 -8.28 -19.34 20.41
C ALA A 338 -7.57 -18.94 19.12
N LEU A 339 -8.11 -19.37 17.99
CA LEU A 339 -7.65 -19.00 16.66
C LEU A 339 -8.20 -17.62 16.27
N TYR A 340 -7.30 -16.76 15.81
CA TYR A 340 -7.59 -15.49 15.16
C TYR A 340 -6.89 -15.48 13.82
N ILE A 341 -7.40 -14.72 12.86
CA ILE A 341 -6.73 -14.51 11.59
C ILE A 341 -6.46 -13.02 11.46
N PHE A 342 -5.20 -12.65 11.35
CA PHE A 342 -4.80 -11.31 10.97
C PHE A 342 -4.80 -11.23 9.44
N ALA A 343 -5.52 -10.27 8.87
CA ALA A 343 -5.65 -10.13 7.43
C ALA A 343 -5.25 -8.73 7.00
N TYR A 344 -4.54 -8.64 5.88
CA TYR A 344 -4.16 -7.36 5.29
C TYR A 344 -4.12 -7.49 3.76
N PRO A 345 -4.47 -6.44 3.04
CA PRO A 345 -4.43 -6.44 1.58
C PRO A 345 -2.98 -6.44 1.11
N ALA A 346 -2.72 -7.07 -0.03
CA ALA A 346 -1.43 -6.89 -0.70
C ALA A 346 -1.23 -5.40 -1.01
N ASN A 347 -2.29 -4.73 -1.50
CA ASN A 347 -2.32 -3.29 -1.72
C ASN A 347 -2.47 -2.49 -0.40
N GLU A 348 -1.38 -1.92 0.11
CA GLU A 348 -1.30 -1.14 1.35
C GLU A 348 -2.19 0.12 1.33
N GLU A 349 -2.56 0.64 0.15
CA GLU A 349 -3.47 1.79 0.03
C GLU A 349 -4.93 1.43 0.33
N LYS A 350 -5.24 0.15 0.54
CA LYS A 350 -6.60 -0.32 0.81
C LYS A 350 -6.90 -0.21 2.29
N HIS A 351 -8.06 0.37 2.58
CA HIS A 351 -8.54 0.54 3.94
C HIS A 351 -9.70 -0.42 4.26
N PRO A 352 -9.75 -0.97 5.49
CA PRO A 352 -8.74 -0.83 6.54
C PRO A 352 -7.40 -1.47 6.19
N THR A 353 -6.28 -0.91 6.66
CA THR A 353 -4.93 -1.39 6.30
C THR A 353 -4.65 -2.79 6.84
N ALA A 354 -5.35 -3.19 7.90
CA ALA A 354 -5.44 -4.57 8.33
C ALA A 354 -6.74 -4.80 9.12
N VAL A 355 -7.11 -6.06 9.29
CA VAL A 355 -8.21 -6.48 10.15
C VAL A 355 -7.82 -7.71 10.96
N LEU A 356 -8.38 -7.81 12.16
CA LEU A 356 -8.31 -9.03 12.96
C LEU A 356 -9.69 -9.66 12.98
N ILE A 357 -9.78 -10.91 12.52
CA ILE A 357 -11.02 -11.66 12.50
C ILE A 357 -10.93 -12.88 13.43
N LYS A 358 -12.11 -13.38 13.82
CA LYS A 358 -12.25 -14.59 14.60
C LYS A 358 -13.23 -15.54 13.90
N PRO A 359 -12.81 -16.74 13.51
CA PRO A 359 -13.73 -17.74 12.97
C PRO A 359 -14.67 -18.27 14.07
N LEU A 360 -15.87 -18.68 13.66
CA LEU A 360 -16.95 -19.11 14.56
C LEU A 360 -17.11 -20.64 14.54
N ALA A 361 -17.37 -21.23 15.71
CA ALA A 361 -17.58 -22.68 15.83
C ALA A 361 -18.75 -23.21 14.99
N ALA A 362 -19.79 -22.39 14.82
CA ALA A 362 -20.96 -22.71 14.00
C ALA A 362 -20.73 -22.47 12.49
N GLY A 363 -19.53 -22.07 12.09
CA GLY A 363 -19.19 -21.66 10.72
C GLY A 363 -19.25 -20.14 10.51
N GLY A 364 -18.51 -19.67 9.52
CA GLY A 364 -18.30 -18.24 9.27
C GLY A 364 -17.23 -17.62 10.17
N PHE A 365 -17.12 -16.29 10.14
CA PHE A 365 -16.22 -15.53 10.98
C PHE A 365 -16.81 -14.15 11.31
N VAL A 366 -16.15 -13.44 12.22
CA VAL A 366 -16.47 -12.05 12.53
C VAL A 366 -15.22 -11.20 12.53
N THR A 367 -15.31 -10.03 11.94
CA THR A 367 -14.27 -9.00 12.05
C THR A 367 -14.39 -8.28 13.38
N LEU A 368 -13.35 -8.38 14.20
CA LEU A 368 -13.29 -7.80 15.54
C LEU A 368 -12.66 -6.43 15.52
N CYS A 369 -11.53 -6.30 14.81
CA CYS A 369 -10.70 -5.11 14.74
C CYS A 369 -10.51 -4.67 13.29
N ALA A 370 -10.54 -3.37 13.07
CA ALA A 370 -10.03 -2.73 11.87
C ALA A 370 -8.92 -1.77 12.26
N PHE A 371 -7.76 -1.89 11.61
CA PHE A 371 -6.59 -1.07 11.82
C PHE A 371 -6.42 -0.17 10.59
N ASN A 372 -6.16 1.12 10.80
CA ASN A 372 -5.84 2.06 9.71
C ASN A 372 -4.52 2.75 10.02
N ARG A 373 -3.49 2.47 9.21
CA ARG A 373 -2.23 3.19 9.20
C ARG A 373 -2.43 4.58 8.59
N THR A 374 -1.85 5.59 9.23
CA THR A 374 -1.80 6.96 8.72
C THR A 374 -0.71 7.01 7.66
N GLU A 375 -1.08 7.07 6.39
CA GLU A 375 -0.13 7.21 5.29
C GLU A 375 0.46 8.63 5.23
N PRO A 376 1.65 8.81 4.60
CA PRO A 376 2.10 10.13 4.18
C PRO A 376 0.99 10.81 3.40
N HIS A 377 0.71 12.07 3.71
CA HIS A 377 -0.36 12.80 3.07
C HIS A 377 0.06 13.24 1.68
N TYR A 378 -0.25 12.38 0.72
CA TYR A 378 -0.08 12.69 -0.68
C TYR A 378 -1.13 13.60 -1.23
#